data_AF-T1DG26-F1
#
_entry.id   AF-T1DG26-F1
#
_cell.length_a   1.000
_cell.length_b   1.000
_cell.length_c   1.000
_cell.angle_alpha   90.00
_cell.angle_beta   90.00
_cell.angle_gamma   90.00
#
_symmetry.space_group_name_H-M   'P 1'
#
loop_
_entity.id
_entity.type
_entity.pdbx_description
1 polymer ?
#
loop_
_entity_poly.entity_id
_entity_poly.type
_entity_poly.pdbx_seq_one_letter_code
_entity_poly.pdbx_strand_id
1 'polypeptide(L)'
;MEEIGGGTASGRPARAVQVGGPLGAYFPRALFDTPFDYEAFAARDGLIGHGGVVVFDDSVDMAVQARFAMEFCAIESCGKCTPCRLGSTRGVEVMDRIREGRDVEKNLALITDLCETMKFGSLCALGGF
;
A
#
# COMPACT_ATOMS: atom_id res chain seq x y z
N MET A 1 18.91 -3.99 -2.98
CA MET A 1 18.19 -5.22 -3.39
C MET A 1 19.05 -6.10 -4.29
N GLU A 2 19.57 -5.57 -5.41
CA GLU A 2 20.32 -6.39 -6.37
C GLU A 2 21.70 -6.82 -5.84
N GLU A 3 22.47 -5.91 -5.24
CA GLU A 3 23.82 -6.21 -4.73
C GLU A 3 23.82 -7.12 -3.49
N ILE A 4 23.02 -6.79 -2.48
CA ILE A 4 22.99 -7.54 -1.20
C ILE A 4 22.02 -8.74 -1.26
N GLY A 5 20.85 -8.55 -1.87
CA GLY A 5 19.79 -9.57 -1.90
C GLY A 5 19.87 -10.53 -3.09
N GLY A 6 20.72 -10.24 -4.09
CA GLY A 6 20.87 -11.07 -5.27
C GLY A 6 19.70 -11.03 -6.26
N GLY A 7 18.81 -10.03 -6.15
CA GLY A 7 17.61 -9.92 -6.98
C GLY A 7 16.38 -10.60 -6.39
N THR A 8 15.43 -11.00 -7.23
CA THR A 8 14.22 -11.73 -6.79
C THR A 8 14.51 -13.22 -6.70
N ALA A 9 13.87 -13.91 -5.75
CA ALA A 9 14.02 -15.36 -5.61
C ALA A 9 13.52 -16.15 -6.84
N SER A 10 12.58 -15.59 -7.60
CA SER A 10 12.05 -16.18 -8.84
C SER A 10 12.94 -15.97 -10.06
N GLY A 11 13.95 -15.09 -9.96
CA GLY A 11 14.76 -14.64 -11.11
C GLY A 11 14.02 -13.68 -12.05
N ARG A 12 12.75 -13.34 -11.77
CA ARG A 12 11.94 -12.42 -12.57
C ARG A 12 12.26 -10.96 -12.23
N PRO A 13 12.02 -9.99 -13.12
CA PRO A 13 12.25 -8.58 -12.82
C PRO A 13 11.44 -8.13 -11.60
N ALA A 14 12.08 -7.34 -10.72
CA ALA A 14 11.39 -6.65 -9.64
C ALA A 14 10.43 -5.61 -10.21
N ARG A 15 9.18 -5.60 -9.73
CA ARG A 15 8.15 -4.64 -10.14
C ARG A 15 7.88 -3.58 -9.07
N ALA A 16 7.78 -4.00 -7.82
CA ALA A 16 7.50 -3.13 -6.70
C ALA A 16 8.25 -3.57 -5.44
N VAL A 17 8.54 -2.63 -4.57
CA VAL A 17 9.10 -2.89 -3.24
C VAL A 17 8.26 -2.16 -2.20
N GLN A 18 7.79 -2.88 -1.19
CA GLN A 18 7.16 -2.29 -0.02
C GLN A 18 8.21 -2.11 1.07
N VAL A 19 8.44 -0.86 1.48
CA VAL A 19 9.40 -0.53 2.55
C VAL A 19 8.62 -0.07 3.78
N GLY A 20 9.07 -0.48 4.97
CA GLY A 20 8.51 0.00 6.23
C GLY A 20 7.28 -0.74 6.76
N GLY A 21 6.95 -1.89 6.14
CA GLY A 21 5.88 -2.78 6.58
C GLY A 21 4.55 -2.55 5.85
N PRO A 22 3.44 -3.13 6.32
CA PRO A 22 2.17 -3.17 5.60
C PRO A 22 1.52 -1.79 5.38
N LEU A 23 1.92 -0.78 6.16
CA LEU A 23 1.45 0.61 6.03
C LEU A 23 2.37 1.45 5.12
N GLY A 24 3.46 0.88 4.63
CA GLY A 24 4.42 1.55 3.76
C GLY A 24 3.99 1.55 2.30
N ALA A 25 4.40 2.59 1.59
CA ALA A 25 4.16 2.73 0.16
C ALA A 25 4.88 1.66 -0.66
N TYR A 26 4.32 1.34 -1.83
CA TYR A 26 4.95 0.52 -2.85
C TYR A 26 5.77 1.40 -3.78
N PHE A 27 7.09 1.24 -3.75
CA PHE A 27 7.99 1.95 -4.65
C PHE A 27 8.08 1.19 -5.96
N PRO A 28 7.82 1.82 -7.12
CA PRO A 28 8.11 1.24 -8.42
C PRO A 28 9.62 1.27 -8.67
N ARG A 29 10.08 0.51 -9.67
CA ARG A 29 11.50 0.44 -10.05
C ARG A 29 12.16 1.80 -10.27
N ALA A 30 11.41 2.79 -10.78
CA ALA A 30 11.91 4.15 -11.00
C ALA A 30 12.33 4.89 -9.70
N LEU A 31 11.95 4.38 -8.52
CA LEU A 31 12.29 4.93 -7.22
C LEU A 31 13.31 4.07 -6.44
N PHE A 32 13.86 3.00 -7.01
CA PHE A 32 14.76 2.09 -6.27
C PHE A 32 16.09 2.72 -5.87
N ASP A 33 16.53 3.75 -6.60
CA ASP A 33 17.74 4.51 -6.28
C ASP A 33 17.49 5.63 -5.25
N THR A 34 16.28 5.70 -4.67
CA THR A 34 16.01 6.63 -3.57
C THR A 34 16.97 6.31 -2.41
N PRO A 35 17.76 7.28 -1.92
CA PRO A 35 18.64 7.07 -0.79
C PRO A 35 17.85 6.50 0.40
N PHE A 36 18.40 5.48 1.07
CA PHE A 36 17.78 4.86 2.23
C PHE A 36 17.94 5.73 3.47
N ASP A 37 17.21 6.85 3.44
CA ASP A 37 17.24 7.97 4.37
C ASP A 37 15.81 8.44 4.67
N TYR A 38 15.56 8.88 5.91
CA TYR A 38 14.19 9.17 6.38
C TYR A 38 13.54 10.29 5.56
N GLU A 39 14.26 11.40 5.38
CA GLU A 39 13.77 12.57 4.66
C GLU A 39 13.63 12.29 3.16
N ALA A 40 14.56 11.53 2.57
CA ALA A 40 14.49 11.14 1.16
C ALA A 40 13.25 10.29 0.84
N PHE A 41 12.90 9.35 1.73
CA PHE A 41 11.69 8.53 1.58
C PHE A 41 10.42 9.35 1.81
N ALA A 42 10.39 10.20 2.85
CA ALA A 42 9.25 11.06 3.14
C ALA A 42 8.92 12.01 1.98
N ALA A 43 9.94 12.53 1.29
CA ALA A 43 9.78 13.39 0.10
C ALA A 43 9.14 12.67 -1.11
N ARG A 44 8.96 11.36 -1.05
CA ARG A 44 8.33 10.51 -2.08
C ARG A 44 7.06 9.82 -1.58
N ASP A 45 6.45 10.34 -0.51
CA ASP A 45 5.30 9.74 0.18
C ASP A 45 5.57 8.29 0.66
N GLY A 46 6.85 7.97 0.89
CA GLY A 46 7.31 6.70 1.43
C GLY A 46 7.64 6.79 2.90
N LEU A 47 7.90 5.63 3.50
CA LEU A 47 8.40 5.52 4.87
C LEU A 47 9.39 4.37 4.98
N ILE A 48 10.43 4.56 5.80
CA ILE A 48 11.42 3.51 6.10
C ILE A 48 10.89 2.55 7.17
N GLY A 49 10.10 3.07 8.12
CA GLY A 49 9.58 2.31 9.25
C GLY A 49 10.70 1.63 10.03
N HIS A 50 10.58 0.32 10.25
CA HIS A 50 11.59 -0.49 10.95
C HIS A 50 12.68 -1.04 10.01
N GLY A 51 12.80 -0.52 8.78
CA GLY A 51 13.80 -0.96 7.80
C GLY A 51 13.46 -2.27 7.08
N GLY A 52 12.24 -2.78 7.24
CA GLY A 52 11.77 -3.96 6.52
C GLY A 52 11.56 -3.66 5.03
N VAL A 53 12.03 -4.58 4.16
CA VAL A 53 11.95 -4.45 2.70
C VAL A 53 11.33 -5.73 2.13
N VAL A 54 10.15 -5.61 1.51
CA VAL A 54 9.44 -6.71 0.85
C VAL A 54 9.43 -6.48 -0.65
N VAL A 55 10.02 -7.41 -1.40
CA VAL A 55 10.19 -7.29 -2.85
C VAL A 55 9.13 -8.12 -3.57
N PHE A 56 8.49 -7.51 -4.56
CA PHE A 56 7.54 -8.16 -5.46
C PHE A 56 8.12 -8.21 -6.87
N ASP A 57 8.10 -9.39 -7.49
CA ASP A 57 8.44 -9.54 -8.90
C ASP A 57 7.27 -9.09 -9.80
N ASP A 58 7.49 -9.11 -11.11
CA ASP A 58 6.52 -8.69 -12.12
C ASP A 58 5.25 -9.54 -12.23
N SER A 59 5.14 -10.66 -11.49
CA SER A 59 3.91 -11.45 -11.40
C SER A 59 2.88 -10.89 -10.40
N VAL A 60 3.27 -9.93 -9.55
CA VAL A 60 2.35 -9.35 -8.55
C VAL A 60 1.16 -8.64 -9.19
N ASP A 61 -0.04 -8.82 -8.62
CA ASP A 61 -1.21 -8.02 -8.94
C ASP A 61 -1.38 -6.89 -7.91
N MET A 62 -1.12 -5.64 -8.32
CA MET A 62 -1.21 -4.50 -7.41
C MET A 62 -2.65 -4.18 -6.97
N ALA A 63 -3.68 -4.61 -7.72
CA ALA A 63 -5.05 -4.47 -7.28
C ALA A 63 -5.38 -5.44 -6.14
N VAL A 64 -4.77 -6.64 -6.14
CA VAL A 64 -4.81 -7.57 -4.99
C VAL A 64 -4.10 -6.96 -3.79
N GLN A 65 -2.94 -6.33 -3.98
CA GLN A 65 -2.21 -5.69 -2.87
C GLN A 65 -2.99 -4.50 -2.26
N ALA A 66 -3.63 -3.67 -3.08
CA ALA A 66 -4.47 -2.58 -2.59
C ALA A 66 -5.70 -3.11 -1.81
N ARG A 67 -6.34 -4.18 -2.30
CA ARG A 67 -7.41 -4.87 -1.57
C ARG A 67 -6.91 -5.42 -0.23
N PHE A 68 -5.73 -6.06 -0.22
CA PHE A 68 -5.11 -6.60 0.98
C PHE A 68 -4.81 -5.51 2.01
N ALA A 69 -4.31 -4.34 1.60
CA ALA A 69 -4.05 -3.23 2.52
C ALA A 69 -5.33 -2.78 3.24
N MET A 70 -6.45 -2.71 2.52
CA MET A 70 -7.76 -2.41 3.10
C MET A 70 -8.24 -3.52 4.05
N GLU A 71 -8.06 -4.79 3.67
CA GLU A 71 -8.43 -5.94 4.50
C GLU A 71 -7.60 -6.01 5.80
N PHE A 72 -6.29 -5.79 5.71
CA PHE A 72 -5.40 -5.71 6.86
C PHE A 72 -5.84 -4.61 7.82
N CYS A 73 -6.14 -3.41 7.31
CA CYS A 73 -6.65 -2.31 8.12
C CYS A 73 -8.00 -2.66 8.79
N ALA A 74 -8.89 -3.36 8.09
CA ALA A 74 -10.17 -3.79 8.63
C ALA A 74 -10.02 -4.81 9.77
N ILE A 75 -9.11 -5.76 9.62
CA ILE A 75 -8.83 -6.81 10.62
C ILE A 75 -8.17 -6.22 11.86
N GLU A 76 -7.14 -5.38 11.68
CA GLU A 76 -6.31 -4.87 12.77
C GLU A 76 -6.86 -3.59 13.41
N SER A 77 -7.99 -3.07 12.93
CA SER A 77 -8.57 -1.84 13.45
C SER A 77 -8.87 -1.96 14.95
N CYS A 78 -8.33 -1.02 15.75
CA CYS A 78 -8.72 -0.88 17.16
C CYS A 78 -10.17 -0.41 17.34
N GLY A 79 -10.84 -0.02 16.25
CA GLY A 79 -12.26 0.28 16.18
C GLY A 79 -12.68 1.71 16.51
N LYS A 80 -11.76 2.56 16.95
CA LYS A 80 -12.06 3.91 17.46
C LYS A 80 -12.48 4.91 16.38
N CYS A 81 -11.88 4.85 15.18
CA CYS A 81 -12.13 5.81 14.11
C CYS A 81 -13.03 5.17 13.06
N THR A 82 -14.12 5.84 12.68
CA THR A 82 -15.05 5.34 11.66
C THR A 82 -14.37 5.07 10.31
N PRO A 83 -13.49 5.95 9.78
CA PRO A 83 -12.80 5.68 8.52
C PRO A 83 -11.92 4.42 8.59
N CYS A 84 -11.18 4.23 9.68
CA CYS A 84 -10.36 3.04 9.87
C CYS A 84 -11.18 1.75 10.04
N ARG A 85 -12.27 1.77 10.84
CA ARG A 85 -13.05 0.56 11.16
C ARG A 85 -14.02 0.14 10.06
N LEU A 86 -14.70 1.11 9.45
CA LEU A 86 -15.72 0.87 8.44
C LEU A 86 -15.26 1.26 7.04
N GLY A 87 -14.44 2.29 6.91
CA GLY A 87 -13.93 2.70 5.60
C GLY A 87 -13.08 1.60 4.97
N SER A 88 -12.18 0.97 5.73
CA SER A 88 -11.38 -0.17 5.28
C SER A 88 -12.21 -1.32 4.71
N THR A 89 -13.32 -1.72 5.36
CA THR A 89 -14.21 -2.76 4.84
C THR A 89 -14.90 -2.32 3.54
N ARG A 90 -15.31 -1.05 3.43
CA ARG A 90 -15.81 -0.48 2.16
C ARG A 90 -14.73 -0.45 1.09
N GLY A 91 -13.48 -0.19 1.47
CA GLY A 91 -12.33 -0.23 0.57
C GLY A 91 -12.15 -1.61 -0.05
N VAL A 92 -12.28 -2.68 0.74
CA VAL A 92 -12.28 -4.07 0.22
C VAL A 92 -13.40 -4.27 -0.81
N GLU A 93 -14.64 -3.88 -0.50
CA GLU A 93 -15.79 -4.00 -1.41
C GLU A 93 -15.61 -3.19 -2.72
N VAL A 94 -14.99 -2.01 -2.65
CA VAL A 94 -14.68 -1.17 -3.82
C VAL A 94 -13.58 -1.82 -4.66
N MET A 95 -12.52 -2.33 -4.03
CA MET A 95 -11.44 -3.01 -4.74
C MET A 95 -11.91 -4.30 -5.40
N ASP A 96 -12.81 -5.06 -4.78
CA ASP A 96 -13.42 -6.24 -5.40
C ASP A 96 -14.23 -5.86 -6.64
N ARG A 97 -15.00 -4.76 -6.60
CA ARG A 97 -15.70 -4.23 -7.78
C ARG A 97 -14.74 -3.85 -8.92
N ILE A 98 -13.63 -3.19 -8.59
CA ILE A 98 -12.61 -2.81 -9.59
C ILE A 98 -12.01 -4.06 -10.24
N ARG A 99 -11.67 -5.07 -9.44
CA ARG A 99 -11.07 -6.33 -9.92
C ARG A 99 -12.03 -7.15 -10.78
N GLU A 100 -13.33 -7.04 -10.54
CA GLU A 100 -14.38 -7.64 -11.37
C GLU A 100 -14.71 -6.81 -12.63
N GLY A 101 -14.05 -5.67 -12.84
CA GLY A 101 -14.29 -4.80 -13.99
C GLY A 101 -15.58 -3.98 -13.92
N ARG A 102 -16.21 -3.86 -12.74
CA ARG A 102 -17.46 -3.12 -12.54
C ARG A 102 -17.17 -1.64 -12.30
N ASP A 103 -17.72 -0.76 -13.15
CA ASP A 103 -17.66 0.71 -13.02
C ASP A 103 -16.26 1.22 -12.61
N VAL A 104 -15.20 0.74 -13.27
CA VAL A 104 -13.81 0.88 -12.81
C VAL A 104 -13.43 2.34 -12.52
N GLU A 105 -13.71 3.27 -13.43
CA GLU A 105 -13.38 4.69 -13.23
C GLU A 105 -14.08 5.29 -12.01
N LYS A 106 -15.38 4.99 -11.83
CA LYS A 106 -16.16 5.47 -10.70
C LYS A 106 -15.65 4.89 -9.38
N ASN A 107 -15.31 3.61 -9.37
CA ASN A 107 -14.78 2.96 -8.18
C ASN A 107 -13.34 3.40 -7.86
N LEU A 108 -12.53 3.74 -8.88
CA LEU A 108 -11.22 4.38 -8.68
C LEU A 108 -11.36 5.76 -8.03
N ALA A 109 -12.30 6.59 -8.49
CA ALA A 109 -12.56 7.87 -7.82
C ALA A 109 -13.03 7.67 -6.36
N LEU A 110 -13.89 6.67 -6.13
CA LEU A 110 -14.41 6.36 -4.79
C LEU A 110 -13.33 5.83 -3.83
N ILE A 111 -12.42 4.96 -4.29
CA ILE A 111 -11.33 4.48 -3.43
C ILE A 111 -10.35 5.61 -3.10
N THR A 112 -10.10 6.53 -4.04
CA THR A 112 -9.26 7.71 -3.79
C THR A 112 -9.87 8.63 -2.72
N ASP A 113 -11.16 8.96 -2.83
CA ASP A 113 -11.88 9.77 -1.83
C ASP A 113 -11.91 9.10 -0.44
N LEU A 114 -12.07 7.78 -0.42
CA LEU A 114 -11.99 6.99 0.81
C LEU A 114 -10.59 7.05 1.44
N CYS A 115 -9.52 6.94 0.65
CA CYS A 115 -8.15 7.06 1.15
C CYS A 115 -7.90 8.44 1.77
N GLU A 116 -8.39 9.53 1.17
CA GLU A 116 -8.30 10.87 1.77
C GLU A 116 -9.07 10.96 3.10
N THR A 117 -10.29 10.39 3.14
CA THR A 117 -11.10 10.32 4.36
C THR A 117 -10.38 9.53 5.46
N MET A 118 -9.72 8.44 5.11
CA MET A 118 -8.93 7.62 6.04
C MET A 118 -7.71 8.40 6.55
N LYS A 119 -6.94 9.03 5.66
CA LYS A 119 -5.75 9.85 5.95
C LYS A 119 -6.05 10.96 6.96
N PHE A 120 -7.12 11.71 6.77
CA PHE A 120 -7.46 12.85 7.62
C PHE A 120 -8.40 12.53 8.80
N GLY A 121 -9.10 11.40 8.75
CA GLY A 121 -10.10 11.02 9.75
C GLY A 121 -9.65 9.92 10.73
N SER A 122 -8.39 9.49 10.67
CA SER A 122 -7.84 8.45 11.55
C SER A 122 -7.00 9.05 12.66
N LEU A 123 -7.19 8.56 13.89
CA LEU A 123 -6.48 9.02 15.08
C LEU A 123 -5.06 8.44 15.22
N CYS A 124 -4.70 7.45 14.40
CA CYS A 124 -3.35 6.86 14.36
C CYS A 124 -3.00 6.37 12.94
N ALA A 125 -1.73 6.01 12.75
CA ALA A 125 -1.18 5.64 11.45
C ALA A 125 -1.82 4.41 10.79
N LEU A 126 -2.42 3.49 11.56
CA LEU A 126 -3.07 2.29 10.99
C LEU A 126 -4.19 2.64 10.01
N GLY A 127 -4.91 3.74 10.22
CA GLY A 127 -5.90 4.21 9.25
C GLY A 127 -5.46 5.47 8.50
N GLY A 128 -4.35 6.09 8.90
CA GLY A 128 -3.90 7.39 8.39
C GLY A 128 -2.79 7.31 7.33
N PHE A 129 -2.57 6.13 6.75
CA PHE A 129 -1.51 5.85 5.80
C PHE A 129 -1.89 6.23 4.36
#